data_AF-A0A2G4R2U1-F1
#
_entry.id   AF-A0A2G4R2U1-F1
#
_cell.length_a   1.000
_cell.length_b   1.000
_cell.length_c   1.000
_cell.angle_alpha   90.00
_cell.angle_beta   90.00
_cell.angle_gamma   90.00
#
_symmetry.space_group_name_H-M   'P 1'
#
loop_
_entity.id
_entity.type
_entity.pdbx_description
1 polymer ?
#
loop_
_entity_poly.entity_id
_entity_poly.type
_entity_poly.pdbx_seq_one_letter_code
_entity_poly.pdbx_strand_id
1 'polypeptide(L)'
;MKSKKCEFISFDKLFYVKKSAFLENDVLFEDVIKELHLNHAFEYQMSVFREGENAHIFLTHIKNLEQKESAYPQPLIFTALFPKFIKAKKFCVVFFEENFSFISFFENGRFVGLRNLPQFSLKDLSLKNKKEEFFQNYGILEFLGQNDLIISVNDKFAFGVWLSRYYKHLSVESFFKEDSQKTLCSLCHFSDETNFIKKNELNLKPFILTLLLFLFCFFGTLGVLFLKDYPQYAQNKIARQNNENLQADLKKLDEEIVILEGKLKDLNQTHQNNALLLRQNEELLQILNTHFEQNKTKSSELYEIFSFLNQNGLRISFLKLMKGKIQFIFNSENDYIKALEKIEKHNKFEIINSNSKELILELKNE
;
A
#
# COMPACT_ATOMS: atom_id res chain seq x y z
N MET A 1 -20.07 35.08 -19.73
CA MET A 1 -19.86 33.82 -20.47
C MET A 1 -18.75 34.06 -21.48
N LYS A 2 -17.60 33.38 -21.37
CA LYS A 2 -16.58 33.41 -22.43
C LYS A 2 -17.23 32.84 -23.70
N SER A 3 -17.27 33.60 -24.79
CA SER A 3 -17.81 33.11 -26.05
C SER A 3 -16.98 31.89 -26.47
N LYS A 4 -17.64 30.75 -26.69
CA LYS A 4 -16.98 29.58 -27.29
C LYS A 4 -16.31 30.04 -28.58
N LYS A 5 -15.02 29.76 -28.75
CA LYS A 5 -14.33 30.06 -29.99
C LYS A 5 -14.78 29.03 -31.03
N CYS A 6 -15.83 29.35 -31.77
CA CYS A 6 -16.30 28.53 -32.88
C CYS A 6 -15.27 28.61 -34.01
N GLU A 7 -14.69 27.46 -34.37
CA GLU A 7 -13.76 27.35 -35.49
C GLU A 7 -14.42 26.56 -36.63
N PHE A 8 -13.99 26.84 -37.86
CA PHE A 8 -14.52 26.19 -39.05
C PHE A 8 -13.45 25.35 -39.75
N ILE A 9 -13.83 24.13 -40.14
CA ILE A 9 -13.00 23.25 -40.95
C ILE A 9 -13.24 23.60 -42.41
N SER A 10 -12.16 23.96 -43.10
CA SER A 10 -12.19 24.45 -44.47
C SER A 10 -12.58 23.38 -45.48
N PHE A 11 -13.09 23.80 -46.64
CA PHE A 11 -13.63 22.90 -47.65
C PHE A 11 -12.65 21.81 -48.14
N ASP A 12 -11.35 22.11 -48.24
CA ASP A 12 -10.29 21.13 -48.60
C ASP A 12 -10.13 19.99 -47.61
N LYS A 13 -10.54 20.22 -46.36
CA LYS A 13 -10.37 19.29 -45.25
C LYS A 13 -11.65 18.50 -44.98
N LEU A 14 -12.64 18.62 -45.85
CA LEU A 14 -13.96 18.03 -45.67
C LEU A 14 -14.28 17.04 -46.79
N PHE A 15 -14.83 15.90 -46.40
CA PHE A 15 -15.64 15.06 -47.27
C PHE A 15 -17.12 15.32 -46.97
N TYR A 16 -17.96 15.21 -48.00
CA TYR A 16 -19.40 15.46 -47.87
C TYR A 16 -20.20 14.36 -48.56
N VAL A 17 -21.21 13.85 -47.85
CA VAL A 17 -22.20 12.91 -48.37
C VAL A 17 -23.59 13.32 -47.87
N LYS A 18 -24.60 13.09 -48.71
CA LYS A 18 -26.00 13.31 -48.37
C LYS A 18 -26.72 11.96 -48.23
N LYS A 19 -27.37 11.74 -47.08
CA LYS A 19 -28.13 10.52 -46.77
C LYS A 19 -29.52 10.85 -46.23
N SER A 20 -30.30 9.81 -45.97
CA SER A 20 -31.60 9.93 -45.28
C SER A 20 -31.41 10.35 -43.81
N ALA A 21 -32.26 11.28 -43.34
CA ALA A 21 -32.24 11.78 -41.97
C ALA A 21 -32.71 10.77 -40.91
N PHE A 22 -33.21 9.61 -41.28
CA PHE A 22 -33.78 8.64 -40.34
C PHE A 22 -32.79 7.58 -39.85
N LEU A 23 -31.58 7.54 -40.41
CA LEU A 23 -30.54 6.60 -40.01
C LEU A 23 -29.80 7.09 -38.76
N GLU A 24 -29.47 6.14 -37.87
CA GLU A 24 -28.63 6.37 -36.69
C GLU A 24 -27.20 6.78 -37.08
N ASN A 25 -26.52 7.53 -36.22
CA ASN A 25 -25.20 8.10 -36.53
C ASN A 25 -24.14 7.02 -36.79
N ASP A 26 -24.17 5.90 -36.08
CA ASP A 26 -23.19 4.81 -36.28
C ASP A 26 -23.36 4.15 -37.66
N VAL A 27 -24.61 3.91 -38.05
CA VAL A 27 -24.95 3.39 -39.39
C VAL A 27 -24.54 4.38 -40.48
N LEU A 28 -24.83 5.67 -40.29
CA LEU A 28 -24.43 6.72 -41.21
C LEU A 28 -22.91 6.79 -41.37
N PHE A 29 -22.16 6.63 -40.29
CA PHE A 29 -20.70 6.66 -40.32
C PHE A 29 -20.14 5.49 -41.14
N GLU A 30 -20.57 4.26 -40.86
CA GLU A 30 -20.11 3.07 -41.59
C GLU A 30 -20.44 3.16 -43.08
N ASP A 31 -21.66 3.58 -43.42
CA ASP A 31 -22.11 3.74 -44.81
C ASP A 31 -21.27 4.79 -45.54
N VAL A 32 -21.00 5.93 -44.91
CA VAL A 32 -20.26 7.03 -45.55
C VAL A 32 -18.77 6.68 -45.70
N ILE A 33 -18.15 6.05 -44.69
CA ILE A 33 -16.76 5.57 -44.80
C ILE A 33 -16.62 4.60 -45.97
N LYS A 34 -17.57 3.68 -46.12
CA LYS A 34 -17.60 2.70 -47.22
C LYS A 34 -17.81 3.36 -48.58
N GLU A 35 -18.74 4.30 -48.69
CA GLU A 35 -19.03 5.04 -49.93
C GLU A 35 -17.84 5.88 -50.40
N LEU A 36 -17.15 6.53 -49.47
CA LEU A 36 -16.00 7.37 -49.78
C LEU A 36 -14.70 6.58 -49.93
N HIS A 37 -14.73 5.25 -49.77
CA HIS A 37 -13.56 4.37 -49.81
C HIS A 37 -12.41 4.86 -48.92
N LEU A 38 -12.74 5.35 -47.71
CA LEU A 38 -11.75 5.88 -46.79
C LEU A 38 -11.03 4.74 -46.06
N ASN A 39 -9.70 4.70 -46.20
CA ASN A 39 -8.85 3.81 -45.43
C ASN A 39 -8.76 4.30 -43.97
N HIS A 40 -8.69 3.39 -43.00
CA HIS A 40 -8.57 3.71 -41.58
C HIS A 40 -9.69 4.61 -41.04
N ALA A 41 -10.92 4.09 -40.97
CA ALA A 41 -12.12 4.79 -40.50
C ALA A 41 -11.92 5.59 -39.19
N PHE A 42 -11.15 5.05 -38.24
CA PHE A 42 -10.89 5.67 -36.94
C PHE A 42 -10.05 6.95 -36.98
N GLU A 43 -9.46 7.30 -38.13
CA GLU A 43 -8.74 8.56 -38.31
C GLU A 43 -9.66 9.73 -38.69
N TYR A 44 -10.95 9.46 -38.87
CA TYR A 44 -11.95 10.44 -39.29
C TYR A 44 -12.98 10.69 -38.20
N GLN A 45 -13.44 11.94 -38.15
CA GLN A 45 -14.49 12.40 -37.25
C GLN A 45 -15.68 12.91 -38.05
N MET A 46 -16.88 12.55 -37.60
CA MET A 46 -18.14 12.88 -38.28
C MET A 46 -18.88 14.04 -37.62
N SER A 47 -19.37 14.95 -38.45
CA SER A 47 -20.35 15.97 -38.15
C SER A 47 -21.62 15.70 -38.97
N VAL A 48 -22.78 15.75 -38.32
CA VAL A 48 -24.07 15.48 -38.96
C VAL A 48 -24.96 16.69 -38.77
N PHE A 49 -25.46 17.22 -39.88
CA PHE A 49 -26.44 18.30 -39.92
C PHE A 49 -27.73 17.77 -40.56
N ARG A 50 -28.78 17.61 -39.75
CA ARG A 50 -30.07 17.06 -40.19
C ARG A 50 -31.03 18.19 -40.55
N GLU A 51 -31.59 18.14 -41.75
CA GLU A 51 -32.54 19.14 -42.24
C GLU A 51 -33.64 18.48 -43.08
N GLY A 52 -34.87 18.49 -42.55
CA GLY A 52 -35.99 17.77 -43.14
C GLY A 52 -35.71 16.26 -43.21
N GLU A 53 -35.85 15.68 -44.40
CA GLU A 53 -35.58 14.25 -44.66
C GLU A 53 -34.11 13.95 -44.98
N ASN A 54 -33.23 14.95 -44.94
CA ASN A 54 -31.83 14.81 -45.32
C ASN A 54 -30.88 14.89 -44.11
N ALA A 55 -29.93 13.96 -44.04
CA ALA A 55 -28.73 14.06 -43.23
C ALA A 55 -27.58 14.54 -44.12
N HIS A 56 -27.05 15.72 -43.81
CA HIS A 56 -25.84 16.26 -44.41
C HIS A 56 -24.65 15.86 -43.55
N ILE A 57 -23.83 14.97 -44.08
CA ILE A 57 -22.74 14.33 -43.34
C ILE A 57 -21.43 14.91 -43.83
N PHE A 58 -20.64 15.40 -42.88
CA PHE A 58 -19.30 15.90 -43.11
C PHE A 58 -18.30 15.02 -42.36
N LEU A 59 -17.22 14.65 -43.04
CA LEU A 59 -16.08 13.97 -42.41
C LEU A 59 -14.83 14.82 -42.53
N THR A 60 -14.01 14.81 -41.49
CA THR A 60 -12.67 15.37 -41.54
C THR A 60 -11.69 14.45 -40.82
N HIS A 61 -10.43 14.47 -41.25
CA HIS A 61 -9.37 13.75 -40.55
C HIS A 61 -9.10 14.42 -39.19
N ILE A 62 -8.91 13.61 -38.14
CA ILE A 62 -8.65 14.07 -36.76
C ILE A 62 -7.49 15.07 -36.64
N LYS A 63 -6.45 14.96 -37.48
CA LYS A 63 -5.33 15.94 -37.54
C LYS A 63 -5.81 17.38 -37.79
N ASN A 64 -6.94 17.56 -38.47
CA ASN A 64 -7.52 18.89 -38.73
C ASN A 64 -8.25 19.48 -37.51
N LEU A 65 -8.45 18.68 -36.44
CA LEU A 65 -9.17 19.04 -35.23
C LEU A 65 -8.25 19.28 -34.03
N GLU A 66 -6.94 19.06 -34.18
CA GLU A 66 -5.97 19.22 -33.10
C GLU A 66 -6.07 20.60 -32.44
N GLN A 67 -6.11 20.63 -31.10
CA GLN A 67 -6.13 21.84 -30.25
C GLN A 67 -7.40 22.69 -30.34
N LYS A 68 -8.47 22.23 -31.00
CA LYS A 68 -9.74 22.96 -31.11
C LYS A 68 -10.70 22.55 -29.99
N GLU A 69 -11.53 23.50 -29.54
CA GLU A 69 -12.59 23.25 -28.55
C GLU A 69 -13.95 22.96 -29.21
N SER A 70 -14.21 23.62 -30.34
CA SER A 70 -15.42 23.41 -31.16
C SER A 70 -15.10 23.68 -32.62
N ALA A 71 -15.48 22.74 -33.48
CA ALA A 71 -15.16 22.77 -34.89
C ALA A 71 -16.39 22.39 -35.72
N TYR A 72 -16.75 23.22 -36.69
CA TYR A 72 -17.92 23.04 -37.55
C TYR A 72 -17.53 23.02 -39.03
N PRO A 73 -18.32 22.40 -39.92
CA PRO A 73 -18.09 22.48 -41.35
C PRO A 73 -18.23 23.92 -41.85
N GLN A 74 -17.20 24.47 -42.53
CA GLN A 74 -17.26 25.81 -43.13
C GLN A 74 -18.47 26.04 -44.05
N PRO A 75 -18.94 25.08 -44.89
CA PRO A 75 -20.13 25.29 -45.72
C PRO A 75 -21.37 25.78 -44.95
N LEU A 76 -21.49 25.44 -43.67
CA LEU A 76 -22.67 25.82 -42.88
C LEU A 76 -22.64 27.29 -42.45
N ILE A 77 -21.48 27.96 -42.43
CA ILE A 77 -21.39 29.38 -42.05
C ILE A 77 -22.26 30.28 -42.96
N PHE A 78 -22.44 29.88 -44.21
CA PHE A 78 -23.18 30.65 -45.20
C PHE A 78 -24.70 30.62 -44.96
N THR A 79 -25.21 29.72 -44.11
CA THR A 79 -26.61 29.77 -43.65
C THR A 79 -26.91 31.11 -42.95
N ALA A 80 -25.94 31.67 -42.23
CA ALA A 80 -26.08 32.95 -41.52
C ALA A 80 -26.22 34.16 -42.46
N LEU A 81 -25.93 34.00 -43.75
CA LEU A 81 -26.15 35.07 -44.73
C LEU A 81 -27.64 35.35 -44.94
N PHE A 82 -28.51 34.36 -44.71
CA PHE A 82 -29.96 34.50 -44.82
C PHE A 82 -30.60 34.59 -43.42
N PRO A 83 -31.66 35.40 -43.21
CA PRO A 83 -32.22 36.41 -44.13
C PRO A 83 -31.51 37.78 -44.02
N LYS A 84 -30.47 37.88 -43.17
CA LYS A 84 -29.89 39.17 -42.76
C LYS A 84 -29.20 39.92 -43.89
N PHE A 85 -28.43 39.21 -44.71
CA PHE A 85 -27.63 39.78 -45.79
C PHE A 85 -28.21 39.45 -47.18
N ILE A 86 -28.94 38.35 -47.30
CA ILE A 86 -29.55 37.87 -48.53
C ILE A 86 -31.05 37.66 -48.33
N LYS A 87 -31.85 38.11 -49.30
CA LYS A 87 -33.32 37.88 -49.35
C LYS A 87 -33.74 36.88 -50.43
N ALA A 88 -32.82 36.46 -51.30
CA ALA A 88 -33.08 35.47 -52.34
C ALA A 88 -33.45 34.13 -51.70
N LYS A 89 -34.49 33.46 -52.24
CA LYS A 89 -34.95 32.18 -51.70
C LYS A 89 -33.98 31.07 -52.05
N LYS A 90 -33.57 30.97 -53.31
CA LYS A 90 -32.54 30.01 -53.75
C LYS A 90 -31.26 30.75 -54.03
N PHE A 91 -30.18 30.39 -53.33
CA PHE A 91 -28.87 30.96 -53.61
C PHE A 91 -27.79 29.90 -53.50
N CYS A 92 -26.69 30.10 -54.22
CA CYS A 92 -25.52 29.27 -54.09
C CYS A 92 -24.27 30.11 -53.80
N VAL A 93 -23.34 29.50 -53.08
CA VAL A 93 -22.03 30.08 -52.77
C VAL A 93 -20.97 29.27 -53.48
N VAL A 94 -20.25 29.93 -54.39
CA VAL A 94 -19.11 29.40 -55.11
C VAL A 94 -17.85 29.88 -54.41
N PHE A 95 -17.12 28.93 -53.84
CA PHE A 95 -15.86 29.16 -53.15
C PHE A 95 -14.70 28.73 -54.04
N PHE A 96 -13.80 29.66 -54.35
CA PHE A 96 -12.64 29.42 -55.19
C PHE A 96 -11.38 29.23 -54.34
N GLU A 97 -10.59 28.21 -54.64
CA GLU A 97 -9.26 28.01 -54.07
C GLU A 97 -8.23 27.67 -55.15
N GLU A 98 -6.96 27.68 -54.77
CA GLU A 98 -5.85 27.49 -55.72
C GLU A 98 -5.94 26.17 -56.49
N ASN A 99 -6.36 25.10 -55.81
CA ASN A 99 -6.34 23.73 -56.35
C ASN A 99 -7.73 23.11 -56.57
N PHE A 100 -8.79 23.72 -56.04
CA PHE A 100 -10.15 23.16 -56.08
C PHE A 100 -11.17 24.30 -55.94
N SER A 101 -12.43 24.04 -56.30
CA SER A 101 -13.52 24.94 -55.99
C SER A 101 -14.74 24.16 -55.55
N PHE A 102 -15.63 24.80 -54.80
CA PHE A 102 -16.84 24.16 -54.29
C PHE A 102 -18.06 25.03 -54.49
N ILE A 103 -19.23 24.41 -54.67
CA ILE A 103 -20.53 25.08 -54.63
C ILE A 103 -21.33 24.55 -53.45
N SER A 104 -21.75 25.46 -52.57
CA SER A 104 -22.75 25.20 -51.52
C SER A 104 -24.11 25.74 -51.93
N PHE A 105 -25.16 24.95 -51.84
CA PHE A 105 -26.52 25.29 -52.27
C PHE A 105 -27.42 25.57 -51.07
N PHE A 106 -28.26 26.59 -51.17
CA PHE A 106 -29.17 27.01 -50.11
C PHE A 106 -30.56 27.33 -50.63
N GLU A 107 -31.59 26.98 -49.85
CA GLU A 107 -32.99 27.29 -50.14
C GLU A 107 -33.71 27.77 -48.87
N ASN A 108 -34.28 28.98 -48.89
CA ASN A 108 -34.90 29.64 -47.75
C ASN A 108 -34.00 29.66 -46.49
N GLY A 109 -32.69 29.86 -46.69
CA GLY A 109 -31.67 29.86 -45.64
C GLY A 109 -31.20 28.49 -45.14
N ARG A 110 -31.77 27.41 -45.69
CA ARG A 110 -31.45 26.02 -45.36
C ARG A 110 -30.34 25.50 -46.26
N PHE A 111 -29.46 24.67 -45.72
CA PHE A 111 -28.38 24.07 -46.49
C PHE A 111 -28.90 22.86 -47.26
N VAL A 112 -28.78 22.88 -48.59
CA VAL A 112 -29.35 21.85 -49.49
C VAL A 112 -28.28 20.83 -49.91
N GLY A 113 -27.05 21.30 -50.06
CA GLY A 113 -25.90 20.42 -50.26
C GLY A 113 -24.63 21.11 -50.74
N LEU A 114 -23.59 20.29 -50.92
CA LEU A 114 -22.26 20.69 -51.35
C LEU A 114 -21.86 19.88 -52.58
N ARG A 115 -21.18 20.51 -53.54
CA ARG A 115 -20.55 19.84 -54.67
C ARG A 115 -19.13 20.35 -54.88
N ASN A 116 -18.21 19.42 -55.13
CA ASN A 116 -16.87 19.76 -55.62
C ASN A 116 -16.96 20.13 -57.11
N LEU A 117 -16.24 21.18 -57.50
CA LEU A 117 -15.96 21.56 -58.87
C LEU A 117 -14.49 21.23 -59.16
N PRO A 118 -14.15 19.96 -59.46
CA PRO A 118 -12.77 19.48 -59.53
C PRO A 118 -11.92 20.11 -60.64
N GLN A 119 -12.45 21.03 -61.44
CA GLN A 119 -11.77 21.61 -62.60
C GLN A 119 -11.58 23.14 -62.52
N PHE A 120 -12.08 23.77 -61.46
CA PHE A 120 -11.98 25.22 -61.24
C PHE A 120 -10.84 25.54 -60.29
N SER A 121 -9.70 24.87 -60.45
CA SER A 121 -8.49 25.33 -59.76
C SER A 121 -8.07 26.67 -60.37
N LEU A 122 -7.65 27.64 -59.55
CA LEU A 122 -7.12 28.91 -60.05
C LEU A 122 -5.91 28.67 -60.97
N LYS A 123 -5.15 27.62 -60.69
CA LYS A 123 -4.00 27.19 -61.50
C LYS A 123 -4.41 26.83 -62.92
N ASP A 124 -5.45 26.02 -63.11
CA ASP A 124 -5.89 25.55 -64.43
C ASP A 124 -6.58 26.65 -65.26
N LEU A 125 -7.32 27.54 -64.60
CA LEU A 125 -8.02 28.65 -65.26
C LEU A 125 -7.09 29.76 -65.73
N SER A 126 -5.97 29.98 -65.03
CA SER A 126 -4.94 30.94 -65.44
C SER A 126 -4.23 30.54 -66.75
N LEU A 127 -4.23 29.24 -67.08
CA LEU A 127 -3.52 28.66 -68.22
C LEU A 127 -4.40 28.50 -69.47
N LYS A 128 -5.73 28.69 -69.38
CA LYS A 128 -6.66 28.44 -70.49
C LYS A 128 -7.04 29.72 -71.23
N ASN A 129 -6.72 29.77 -72.52
CA ASN A 129 -7.00 30.90 -73.42
C ASN A 129 -8.51 31.12 -73.71
N LYS A 130 -9.40 30.18 -73.34
CA LYS A 130 -10.85 30.28 -73.56
C LYS A 130 -11.65 29.89 -72.31
N LYS A 131 -11.79 30.85 -71.40
CA LYS A 131 -12.52 30.67 -70.12
C LYS A 131 -14.01 30.40 -70.32
N GLU A 132 -14.63 31.05 -71.30
CA GLU A 132 -16.08 30.91 -71.60
C GLU A 132 -16.46 29.50 -72.06
N GLU A 133 -15.70 28.93 -72.99
CA GLU A 133 -15.92 27.58 -73.52
C GLU A 133 -15.74 26.52 -72.42
N PHE A 134 -14.83 26.77 -71.48
CA PHE A 134 -14.63 25.94 -70.30
C PHE A 134 -15.85 25.96 -69.36
N PHE A 135 -16.43 27.12 -69.06
CA PHE A 135 -17.60 27.19 -68.17
C PHE A 135 -18.85 26.56 -68.78
N GLN A 136 -19.00 26.61 -70.10
CA GLN A 136 -20.11 26.00 -70.83
C GLN A 136 -19.97 24.47 -70.92
N ASN A 137 -18.79 23.95 -71.24
CA ASN A 137 -18.60 22.52 -71.53
C ASN A 137 -18.76 21.58 -70.34
N TYR A 138 -18.69 22.10 -69.11
CA TYR A 138 -18.75 21.29 -67.89
C TYR A 138 -20.06 21.43 -67.10
N GLY A 139 -21.10 22.04 -67.70
CA GLY A 139 -22.44 22.12 -67.10
C GLY A 139 -22.54 22.99 -65.84
N ILE A 140 -21.52 23.79 -65.53
CA ILE A 140 -21.51 24.64 -64.32
C ILE A 140 -22.61 25.68 -64.39
N LEU A 141 -22.85 26.24 -65.58
CA LEU A 141 -23.92 27.21 -65.79
C LEU A 141 -25.30 26.62 -65.53
N GLU A 142 -25.50 25.32 -65.78
CA GLU A 142 -26.77 24.65 -65.46
C GLU A 142 -27.00 24.58 -63.95
N PHE A 143 -25.96 24.26 -63.17
CA PHE A 143 -26.06 24.25 -61.71
C PHE A 143 -26.25 25.65 -61.12
N LEU A 144 -25.57 26.64 -61.69
CA LEU A 144 -25.64 28.02 -61.24
C LEU A 144 -26.98 28.67 -61.59
N GLY A 145 -27.49 28.44 -62.80
CA GLY A 145 -28.74 29.03 -63.30
C GLY A 145 -30.01 28.57 -62.61
N GLN A 146 -29.96 27.52 -61.78
CA GLN A 146 -31.07 27.08 -60.94
C GLN A 146 -31.27 27.95 -59.68
N ASN A 147 -30.41 28.94 -59.44
CA ASN A 147 -30.41 29.78 -58.25
C ASN A 147 -30.78 31.23 -58.59
N ASP A 148 -31.49 31.89 -57.68
CA ASP A 148 -31.90 33.30 -57.83
C ASP A 148 -30.73 34.27 -57.61
N LEU A 149 -29.69 33.82 -56.88
CA LEU A 149 -28.49 34.59 -56.57
C LEU A 149 -27.28 33.65 -56.50
N ILE A 150 -26.17 34.10 -57.10
CA ILE A 150 -24.89 33.40 -57.03
C ILE A 150 -23.90 34.28 -56.28
N ILE A 151 -23.19 33.69 -55.33
CA ILE A 151 -22.24 34.38 -54.48
C ILE A 151 -20.85 33.84 -54.76
N SER A 152 -19.90 34.69 -55.13
CA SER A 152 -18.50 34.28 -55.24
C SER A 152 -17.68 34.69 -54.02
N VAL A 153 -16.84 33.78 -53.56
CA VAL A 153 -15.92 33.95 -52.44
C VAL A 153 -14.51 33.57 -52.88
N ASN A 154 -13.52 34.40 -52.51
CA ASN A 154 -12.11 34.25 -52.87
C ASN A 154 -11.88 34.25 -54.40
N ASP A 155 -12.57 35.14 -55.11
CA ASP A 155 -12.65 35.20 -56.56
C ASP A 155 -11.49 35.99 -57.18
N LYS A 156 -10.28 35.46 -57.02
CA LYS A 156 -9.02 36.10 -57.46
C LYS A 156 -8.92 36.33 -58.98
N PHE A 157 -9.82 35.77 -59.79
CA PHE A 157 -9.77 35.82 -61.26
C PHE A 157 -10.95 36.55 -61.90
N ALA A 158 -11.77 37.23 -61.08
CA ALA A 158 -12.93 38.00 -61.51
C ALA A 158 -14.00 37.16 -62.23
N PHE A 159 -14.19 35.90 -61.82
CA PHE A 159 -15.30 35.06 -62.27
C PHE A 159 -16.64 35.75 -62.11
N GLY A 160 -16.84 36.39 -60.97
CA GLY A 160 -18.05 37.09 -60.60
C GLY A 160 -18.37 38.23 -61.56
N VAL A 161 -17.35 38.93 -62.06
CA VAL A 161 -17.52 39.98 -63.08
C VAL A 161 -18.03 39.37 -64.39
N TRP A 162 -17.49 38.22 -64.79
CA TRP A 162 -17.97 37.49 -65.96
C TRP A 162 -19.39 36.95 -65.74
N LEU A 163 -19.65 36.33 -64.59
CA LEU A 163 -20.93 35.72 -64.24
C LEU A 163 -22.05 36.76 -64.15
N SER A 164 -21.74 37.98 -63.69
CA SER A 164 -22.67 39.11 -63.60
C SER A 164 -23.28 39.50 -64.95
N ARG A 165 -22.67 39.08 -66.08
CA ARG A 165 -23.22 39.27 -67.43
C ARG A 165 -24.41 38.35 -67.72
N TYR A 166 -24.54 37.24 -66.99
CA TYR A 166 -25.51 36.17 -67.26
C TYR A 166 -26.49 35.95 -66.11
N TYR A 167 -26.06 36.16 -64.87
CA TYR A 167 -26.84 35.85 -63.67
C TYR A 167 -26.73 36.95 -62.63
N LYS A 168 -27.71 37.00 -61.73
CA LYS A 168 -27.64 37.86 -60.55
C LYS A 168 -26.52 37.36 -59.63
N HIS A 169 -25.53 38.22 -59.42
CA HIS A 169 -24.28 37.85 -58.76
C HIS A 169 -23.94 38.84 -57.63
N LEU A 170 -23.27 38.34 -56.61
CA LEU A 170 -22.67 39.12 -55.52
C LEU A 170 -21.27 38.60 -55.21
N SER A 171 -20.25 39.45 -55.33
CA SER A 171 -18.90 39.15 -54.83
C SER A 171 -18.80 39.51 -53.35
N VAL A 172 -18.27 38.59 -52.54
CA VAL A 172 -18.35 38.64 -51.07
C VAL A 172 -16.97 38.61 -50.41
N GLU A 173 -15.89 38.90 -51.15
CA GLU A 173 -14.50 38.92 -50.63
C GLU A 173 -14.34 39.74 -49.32
N SER A 174 -15.14 40.79 -49.13
CA SER A 174 -15.13 41.65 -47.95
C SER A 174 -15.74 41.05 -46.69
N PHE A 175 -16.67 40.09 -46.80
CA PHE A 175 -17.37 39.50 -45.64
C PHE A 175 -16.51 38.49 -44.86
N PHE A 176 -15.29 38.23 -45.30
CA PHE A 176 -14.39 37.23 -44.73
C PHE A 176 -13.11 37.81 -44.13
N LYS A 177 -13.07 39.12 -43.86
CA LYS A 177 -12.08 39.68 -42.92
C LYS A 177 -12.31 39.10 -41.52
N GLU A 178 -11.25 39.03 -40.72
CA GLU A 178 -11.23 38.31 -39.43
C GLU A 178 -12.40 38.69 -38.48
N ASP A 179 -12.80 39.96 -38.49
CA ASP A 179 -13.92 40.47 -37.67
C ASP A 179 -15.31 40.12 -38.22
N SER A 180 -15.44 39.99 -39.53
CA SER A 180 -16.68 39.57 -40.19
C SER A 180 -16.95 38.07 -39.98
N GLN A 181 -15.90 37.24 -39.95
CA GLN A 181 -16.02 35.84 -39.58
C GLN A 181 -16.53 35.67 -38.14
N LYS A 182 -15.98 36.39 -37.16
CA LYS A 182 -16.48 36.35 -35.77
C LYS A 182 -17.96 36.72 -35.68
N THR A 183 -18.38 37.70 -36.48
CA THR A 183 -19.78 38.12 -36.57
C THR A 183 -20.65 36.99 -37.13
N LEU A 184 -20.26 36.37 -38.25
CA LEU A 184 -20.98 35.23 -38.82
C LEU A 184 -21.00 34.02 -37.89
N CYS A 185 -19.90 33.73 -37.18
CA CYS A 185 -19.85 32.70 -36.14
C CYS A 185 -20.91 32.94 -35.06
N SER A 186 -21.07 34.18 -34.60
CA SER A 186 -22.03 34.53 -33.54
C SER A 186 -23.48 34.38 -33.98
N LEU A 187 -23.74 34.42 -35.29
CA LEU A 187 -25.06 34.24 -35.89
C LEU A 187 -25.40 32.78 -36.15
N CYS A 188 -24.40 31.90 -36.15
CA CYS A 188 -24.59 30.47 -36.35
C CYS A 188 -24.93 29.79 -35.01
N HIS A 189 -26.09 29.16 -34.96
CA HIS A 189 -26.47 28.28 -33.86
C HIS A 189 -26.63 26.86 -34.40
N PHE A 190 -25.58 26.05 -34.24
CA PHE A 190 -25.59 24.65 -34.65
C PHE A 190 -25.84 23.73 -33.45
N SER A 191 -26.48 22.59 -33.70
CA SER A 191 -26.63 21.53 -32.70
C SER A 191 -25.26 20.91 -32.35
N ASP A 192 -25.18 20.27 -31.19
CA ASP A 192 -23.96 19.55 -30.79
C ASP A 192 -23.61 18.40 -31.76
N GLU A 193 -24.60 17.84 -32.48
CA GLU A 193 -24.39 16.86 -33.55
C GLU A 193 -23.60 17.42 -34.73
N THR A 194 -23.67 18.72 -34.95
CA THR A 194 -22.96 19.40 -36.04
C THR A 194 -21.49 19.70 -35.66
N ASN A 195 -21.12 19.59 -34.39
CA ASN A 195 -19.75 19.76 -33.95
C ASN A 195 -18.94 18.48 -34.24
N PHE A 196 -17.77 18.62 -34.86
CA PHE A 196 -16.83 17.50 -34.99
C PHE A 196 -16.31 17.03 -33.63
N ILE A 197 -16.07 17.96 -32.71
CA ILE A 197 -15.61 17.64 -31.36
C ILE A 197 -16.82 17.28 -30.52
N LYS A 198 -17.09 15.97 -30.47
CA LYS A 198 -18.11 15.41 -29.59
C LYS A 198 -17.66 15.61 -28.15
N LYS A 199 -18.36 16.48 -27.42
CA LYS A 199 -18.24 16.48 -25.97
C LYS A 199 -18.86 15.19 -25.49
N ASN A 200 -18.03 14.21 -25.17
CA ASN A 200 -18.45 13.18 -24.26
C ASN A 200 -18.73 13.91 -22.94
N GLU A 201 -20.00 14.21 -22.67
CA GLU A 201 -20.45 14.10 -21.28
C GLU A 201 -19.92 12.75 -20.80
N LEU A 202 -19.28 12.71 -19.64
CA LEU A 202 -18.79 11.48 -19.03
C LEU A 202 -19.99 10.55 -18.83
N ASN A 203 -20.41 9.87 -19.90
CA ASN A 203 -21.27 8.72 -19.90
C ASN A 203 -20.39 7.58 -19.39
N LEU A 204 -20.02 7.67 -18.11
CA LEU A 204 -19.66 6.51 -17.33
C LEU A 204 -20.83 5.56 -17.52
N LYS A 205 -20.63 4.52 -18.34
CA LYS A 205 -21.65 3.51 -18.62
C LYS A 205 -22.31 3.13 -17.28
N PRO A 206 -23.62 2.87 -17.24
CA PRO A 206 -24.32 2.59 -15.98
C PRO A 206 -23.63 1.50 -15.14
N PHE A 207 -22.94 0.55 -15.80
CA PHE A 207 -22.07 -0.45 -15.17
C PHE A 207 -20.90 0.13 -14.35
N ILE A 208 -20.24 1.19 -14.81
CA ILE A 208 -19.14 1.84 -14.08
C ILE A 208 -19.67 2.61 -12.88
N LEU A 209 -20.84 3.25 -13.02
CA LEU A 209 -21.49 3.94 -11.90
C LEU A 209 -21.94 2.94 -10.82
N THR A 210 -22.53 1.80 -11.22
CA THR A 210 -22.88 0.73 -10.28
C THR A 210 -21.66 0.06 -9.66
N LEU A 211 -20.56 -0.10 -10.41
CA LEU A 211 -19.29 -0.60 -9.86
C LEU A 211 -18.71 0.35 -8.81
N LEU A 212 -18.72 1.66 -9.06
CA LEU A 212 -18.27 2.67 -8.09
C LEU A 212 -19.15 2.70 -6.85
N LEU A 213 -20.48 2.61 -7.02
CA LEU A 213 -21.42 2.52 -5.91
C LEU A 213 -21.18 1.25 -5.07
N PHE A 214 -20.97 0.11 -5.73
CA PHE A 214 -20.64 -1.15 -5.08
C PHE A 214 -19.34 -1.05 -4.27
N LEU A 215 -18.27 -0.51 -4.86
CA LEU A 215 -16.99 -0.32 -4.18
C LEU A 215 -17.16 0.58 -2.95
N PHE A 216 -17.92 1.67 -3.07
CA PHE A 216 -18.19 2.57 -1.95
C PHE A 216 -18.94 1.87 -0.82
N CYS A 217 -19.99 1.10 -1.14
CA CYS A 217 -20.72 0.29 -0.16
C CYS A 217 -19.82 -0.78 0.48
N PHE A 218 -19.00 -1.47 -0.30
CA PHE A 218 -18.09 -2.51 0.16
C PHE A 218 -17.02 -1.95 1.12
N PHE A 219 -16.36 -0.83 0.78
CA PHE A 219 -15.41 -0.20 1.67
C PHE A 219 -16.08 0.38 2.91
N GLY A 220 -17.32 0.88 2.79
CA GLY A 220 -18.12 1.32 3.92
C GLY A 220 -18.41 0.18 4.91
N THR A 221 -18.86 -0.97 4.43
CA THR A 221 -19.12 -2.14 5.30
C THR A 221 -17.84 -2.72 5.88
N LEU A 222 -16.75 -2.77 5.11
CA LEU A 222 -15.43 -3.13 5.63
C LEU A 222 -15.01 -2.19 6.76
N GLY A 223 -15.16 -0.87 6.57
CA GLY A 223 -14.81 0.12 7.58
C GLY A 223 -15.58 -0.06 8.89
N VAL A 224 -16.88 -0.37 8.81
CA VAL A 224 -17.71 -0.66 9.99
C VAL A 224 -17.27 -1.94 10.69
N LEU A 225 -16.98 -3.01 9.95
CA LEU A 225 -16.46 -4.26 10.51
C LEU A 225 -15.10 -4.06 11.18
N PHE A 226 -14.18 -3.35 10.52
CA PHE A 226 -12.89 -2.99 11.10
C PHE A 226 -13.05 -2.17 12.37
N LEU A 227 -13.91 -1.14 12.40
CA LEU A 227 -14.10 -0.33 13.61
C LEU A 227 -14.71 -1.13 14.77
N LYS A 228 -15.60 -2.06 14.48
CA LYS A 228 -16.27 -2.89 15.50
C LYS A 228 -15.38 -4.00 16.04
N ASP A 229 -14.70 -4.73 15.15
CA ASP A 229 -14.01 -5.96 15.49
C ASP A 229 -12.52 -5.75 15.80
N TYR A 230 -11.92 -4.64 15.35
CA TYR A 230 -10.51 -4.33 15.62
C TYR A 230 -10.20 -4.14 17.11
N PRO A 231 -11.01 -3.44 17.92
CA PRO A 231 -10.76 -3.33 19.36
C PRO A 231 -10.77 -4.71 20.04
N GLN A 232 -11.69 -5.58 19.67
CA GLN A 232 -11.81 -6.93 20.21
C GLN A 232 -10.64 -7.82 19.74
N TYR A 233 -10.22 -7.69 18.47
CA TYR A 233 -9.04 -8.36 17.94
C TYR A 233 -7.75 -7.91 18.65
N ALA A 234 -7.58 -6.60 18.87
CA ALA A 234 -6.42 -6.05 19.57
C ALA A 234 -6.36 -6.55 21.03
N GLN A 235 -7.51 -6.58 21.73
CA GLN A 235 -7.61 -7.16 23.07
C GLN A 235 -7.29 -8.65 23.08
N ASN A 236 -7.83 -9.42 22.13
CA ASN A 236 -7.55 -10.87 22.03
C ASN A 236 -6.07 -11.15 21.75
N LYS A 237 -5.39 -10.31 20.96
CA LYS A 237 -3.95 -10.43 20.72
C LYS A 237 -3.14 -10.23 22.01
N ILE A 238 -3.49 -9.22 22.80
CA ILE A 238 -2.85 -8.96 24.11
C ILE A 238 -3.13 -10.11 25.07
N ALA A 239 -4.38 -10.57 25.15
CA ALA A 239 -4.78 -11.69 26.02
C ALA A 239 -4.05 -12.98 25.66
N ARG A 240 -3.89 -13.27 24.36
CA ARG A 240 -3.12 -14.43 23.89
C ARG A 240 -1.66 -14.35 24.31
N GLN A 241 -1.02 -13.19 24.14
CA GLN A 241 0.37 -13.00 24.55
C GLN A 241 0.56 -13.12 26.07
N ASN A 242 -0.40 -12.60 26.86
CA ASN A 242 -0.40 -12.78 28.31
C ASN A 242 -0.56 -14.24 28.71
N ASN A 243 -1.43 -15.00 28.04
CA ASN A 243 -1.61 -16.43 28.31
C ASN A 243 -0.36 -17.24 27.96
N GLU A 244 0.32 -16.93 26.85
CA GLU A 244 1.59 -17.57 26.47
C GLU A 244 2.68 -17.29 27.51
N ASN A 245 2.76 -16.05 28.02
CA ASN A 245 3.68 -15.70 29.11
C ASN A 245 3.34 -16.43 30.42
N LEU A 246 2.06 -16.45 30.81
CA LEU A 246 1.61 -17.17 32.01
C LEU A 246 1.90 -18.67 31.93
N GLN A 247 1.77 -19.27 30.75
CA GLN A 247 2.08 -20.68 30.55
C GLN A 247 3.59 -20.96 30.71
N ALA A 248 4.45 -20.02 30.24
CA ALA A 248 5.88 -20.12 30.46
C ALA A 248 6.27 -19.96 31.94
N ASP A 249 5.61 -19.04 32.66
CA ASP A 249 5.83 -18.84 34.10
C ASP A 249 5.34 -20.03 34.93
N LEU A 250 4.17 -20.61 34.60
CA LEU A 250 3.67 -21.84 35.22
C LEU A 250 4.66 -23.00 35.04
N LYS A 251 5.22 -23.15 33.84
CA LYS A 251 6.21 -24.20 33.57
C LYS A 251 7.48 -24.03 34.43
N LYS A 252 7.97 -22.79 34.58
CA LYS A 252 9.10 -22.52 35.48
C LYS A 252 8.77 -22.85 36.93
N LEU A 253 7.57 -22.52 37.37
CA LEU A 253 7.11 -22.81 38.73
C LEU A 253 7.03 -24.32 38.98
N ASP A 254 6.53 -25.10 38.02
CA ASP A 254 6.52 -26.56 38.09
C ASP A 254 7.95 -27.13 38.18
N GLU A 255 8.89 -26.61 37.39
CA GLU A 255 10.31 -26.99 37.47
C GLU A 255 10.91 -26.67 38.85
N GLU A 256 10.60 -25.50 39.43
CA GLU A 256 11.03 -25.12 40.77
C GLU A 256 10.43 -26.02 41.86
N ILE A 257 9.15 -26.39 41.76
CA ILE A 257 8.49 -27.31 42.69
C ILE A 257 9.20 -28.67 42.68
N VAL A 258 9.51 -29.22 41.50
CA VAL A 258 10.23 -30.50 41.39
C VAL A 258 11.61 -30.43 42.04
N ILE A 259 12.34 -29.32 41.84
CA ILE A 259 13.63 -29.09 42.51
C ILE A 259 13.46 -29.02 44.03
N LEU A 260 12.43 -28.33 44.51
CA LEU A 260 12.15 -28.16 45.93
C LEU A 260 11.77 -29.48 46.60
N GLU A 261 10.95 -30.31 45.94
CA GLU A 261 10.61 -31.66 46.39
C GLU A 261 11.85 -32.55 46.49
N GLY A 262 12.76 -32.47 45.52
CA GLY A 262 14.05 -33.14 45.56
C GLY A 262 14.87 -32.74 46.78
N LYS A 263 15.02 -31.43 47.02
CA LYS A 263 15.73 -30.90 48.20
C LYS A 263 15.08 -31.32 49.52
N LEU A 264 13.75 -31.36 49.59
CA LEU A 264 13.02 -31.76 50.79
C LEU A 264 13.23 -33.25 51.09
N LYS A 265 13.25 -34.09 50.05
CA LYS A 265 13.59 -35.52 50.18
C LYS A 265 15.01 -35.72 50.70
N ASP A 266 15.99 -35.01 50.12
CA ASP A 266 17.39 -35.07 50.56
C ASP A 266 17.56 -34.62 52.01
N LEU A 267 16.87 -33.54 52.40
CA LEU A 267 16.88 -33.03 53.76
C LEU A 267 16.27 -34.04 54.73
N ASN A 268 15.16 -34.68 54.36
CA ASN A 268 14.50 -35.68 55.20
C ASN A 268 15.39 -36.93 55.37
N GLN A 269 16.07 -37.37 54.30
CA GLN A 269 17.04 -38.45 54.37
C GLN A 269 18.23 -38.09 55.28
N THR A 270 18.73 -36.85 55.18
CA THR A 270 19.79 -36.34 56.06
C THR A 270 19.34 -36.34 57.52
N HIS A 271 18.12 -35.90 57.80
CA HIS A 271 17.54 -35.92 59.14
C HIS A 271 17.41 -37.35 59.69
N GLN A 272 16.96 -38.30 58.88
CA GLN A 272 16.89 -39.72 59.27
C GLN A 272 18.27 -40.31 59.59
N ASN A 273 19.28 -40.01 58.75
CA ASN A 273 20.66 -40.44 59.01
C ASN A 273 21.19 -39.87 60.32
N ASN A 274 20.96 -38.58 60.58
CA ASN A 274 21.38 -37.94 61.83
C ASN A 274 20.66 -38.53 63.05
N ALA A 275 19.36 -38.83 62.93
CA ALA A 275 18.61 -39.48 64.01
C ALA A 275 19.14 -40.89 64.31
N LEU A 276 19.54 -41.64 63.27
CA LEU A 276 20.16 -42.95 63.43
C LEU A 276 21.53 -42.86 64.10
N LEU A 277 22.37 -41.90 63.67
CA LEU A 277 23.67 -41.63 64.29
C LEU A 277 23.52 -41.25 65.77
N LEU A 278 22.52 -40.43 66.12
CA LEU A 278 22.23 -40.09 67.50
C LEU A 278 21.89 -41.31 68.34
N ARG A 279 21.01 -42.21 67.86
CA ARG A 279 20.69 -43.46 68.56
C ARG A 279 21.91 -44.35 68.77
N GLN A 280 22.75 -44.50 67.76
CA GLN A 280 24.00 -45.26 67.88
C GLN A 280 24.93 -44.66 68.93
N ASN A 281 25.03 -43.33 68.99
CA ASN A 281 25.82 -42.64 70.01
C ASN A 281 25.22 -42.81 71.41
N GLU A 282 23.89 -42.76 71.56
CA GLU A 282 23.21 -43.02 72.83
C GLU A 282 23.45 -44.47 73.32
N GLU A 283 23.37 -45.45 72.43
CA GLU A 283 23.68 -46.86 72.74
C GLU A 283 25.14 -47.03 73.18
N LEU A 284 26.09 -46.40 72.48
CA LEU A 284 27.51 -46.38 72.87
C LEU A 284 27.71 -45.76 74.25
N LEU A 285 27.02 -44.66 74.56
CA LEU A 285 27.08 -44.02 75.87
C LEU A 285 26.49 -44.92 76.97
N GLN A 286 25.41 -45.65 76.70
CA GLN A 286 24.85 -46.62 77.65
C GLN A 286 25.80 -47.81 77.92
N ILE A 287 26.45 -48.33 76.88
CA ILE A 287 27.47 -49.38 76.99
C ILE A 287 28.67 -48.90 77.81
N LEU A 288 29.13 -47.66 77.57
CA LEU A 288 30.20 -47.05 78.37
C LEU A 288 29.77 -46.89 79.83
N ASN A 289 28.56 -46.39 80.07
CA ASN A 289 28.06 -46.15 81.43
C ASN A 289 27.93 -47.45 82.25
N THR A 290 27.42 -48.53 81.63
CA THR A 290 27.30 -49.84 82.29
C THR A 290 28.66 -50.47 82.62
N HIS A 291 29.68 -50.27 81.79
CA HIS A 291 31.05 -50.69 82.10
C HIS A 291 31.68 -49.90 83.26
N PHE A 292 31.34 -48.62 83.41
CA PHE A 292 31.82 -47.79 84.53
C PHE A 292 31.15 -48.14 85.86
N GLU A 293 29.86 -48.53 85.87
CA GLU A 293 29.13 -48.89 87.09
C GLU A 293 29.58 -50.22 87.71
N GLN A 294 30.08 -51.18 86.91
CA GLN A 294 30.48 -52.52 87.40
C GLN A 294 31.76 -52.54 88.26
N ASN A 295 32.52 -51.44 88.36
CA ASN A 295 33.80 -51.41 89.08
C ASN A 295 33.93 -50.19 89.99
N LYS A 296 32.94 -49.95 90.86
CA LYS A 296 32.88 -48.81 91.81
C LYS A 296 34.19 -48.56 92.57
N THR A 297 34.91 -49.61 92.96
CA THR A 297 36.20 -49.50 93.67
C THR A 297 37.30 -48.93 92.78
N LYS A 298 37.44 -49.43 91.54
CA LYS A 298 38.39 -48.87 90.56
C LYS A 298 38.02 -47.45 90.12
N SER A 299 36.74 -47.14 90.01
CA SER A 299 36.26 -45.79 89.65
C SER A 299 36.56 -44.78 90.75
N SER A 300 36.43 -45.17 92.03
CA SER A 300 36.84 -44.34 93.17
C SER A 300 38.36 -44.14 93.22
N GLU A 301 39.14 -45.21 93.04
CA GLU A 301 40.61 -45.15 92.97
C GLU A 301 41.08 -44.25 91.81
N LEU A 302 40.47 -44.38 90.62
CA LEU A 302 40.76 -43.52 89.47
C LEU A 302 40.40 -42.06 89.74
N TYR A 303 39.24 -41.79 90.34
CA TYR A 303 38.84 -40.43 90.69
C TYR A 303 39.82 -39.79 91.68
N GLU A 304 40.23 -40.52 92.71
CA GLU A 304 41.23 -40.05 93.66
C GLU A 304 42.59 -39.77 93.01
N ILE A 305 43.03 -40.64 92.11
CA ILE A 305 44.27 -40.48 91.36
C ILE A 305 44.19 -39.24 90.45
N PHE A 306 43.12 -39.08 89.67
CA PHE A 306 42.96 -37.93 88.78
C PHE A 306 42.79 -36.62 89.55
N SER A 307 42.07 -36.63 90.66
CA SER A 307 41.92 -35.48 91.55
C SER A 307 43.28 -35.02 92.08
N PHE A 308 44.10 -35.96 92.59
CA PHE A 308 45.46 -35.67 93.05
C PHE A 308 46.35 -35.10 91.93
N LEU A 309 46.34 -35.71 90.74
CA LEU A 309 47.12 -35.24 89.60
C LEU A 309 46.71 -33.81 89.20
N ASN A 310 45.41 -33.53 89.12
CA ASN A 310 44.90 -32.22 88.73
C ASN A 310 45.17 -31.14 89.78
N GLN A 311 44.94 -31.42 91.07
CA GLN A 311 45.20 -30.49 92.17
C GLN A 311 46.68 -30.06 92.22
N ASN A 312 47.58 -30.95 91.81
CA ASN A 312 49.02 -30.71 91.79
C ASN A 312 49.56 -30.32 90.41
N GLY A 313 48.69 -30.17 89.40
CA GLY A 313 49.06 -29.78 88.04
C GLY A 313 49.99 -30.78 87.32
N LEU A 314 49.95 -32.06 87.71
CA LEU A 314 50.82 -33.10 87.19
C LEU A 314 50.26 -33.67 85.89
N ARG A 315 51.07 -33.63 84.83
CA ARG A 315 50.69 -34.13 83.49
C ARG A 315 51.33 -35.48 83.24
N ILE A 316 50.51 -36.51 83.14
CA ILE A 316 50.93 -37.86 82.75
C ILE A 316 50.64 -38.12 81.27
N SER A 317 51.46 -38.96 80.65
CA SER A 317 51.23 -39.50 79.31
C SER A 317 50.37 -40.76 79.36
N PHE A 318 50.53 -41.53 80.44
CA PHE A 318 49.89 -42.82 80.59
C PHE A 318 49.67 -43.17 82.06
N LEU A 319 48.51 -43.77 82.33
CA LEU A 319 48.13 -44.33 83.62
C LEU A 319 47.91 -45.83 83.47
N LYS A 320 48.58 -46.64 84.29
CA LYS A 320 48.30 -48.07 84.39
C LYS A 320 47.98 -48.46 85.81
N LEU A 321 46.82 -49.08 86.01
CA LEU A 321 46.44 -49.69 87.27
C LEU A 321 46.74 -51.19 87.22
N MET A 322 47.60 -51.64 88.11
CA MET A 322 47.93 -53.04 88.36
C MET A 322 47.39 -53.44 89.75
N LYS A 323 47.28 -54.74 90.05
CA LYS A 323 46.77 -55.19 91.36
C LYS A 323 47.60 -54.59 92.49
N GLY A 324 47.04 -53.60 93.20
CA GLY A 324 47.70 -52.87 94.30
C GLY A 324 48.73 -51.82 93.89
N LYS A 325 49.00 -51.61 92.59
CA LYS A 325 50.08 -50.71 92.13
C LYS A 325 49.61 -49.75 91.04
N ILE A 326 50.02 -48.50 91.15
CA ILE A 326 49.75 -47.43 90.19
C ILE A 326 51.05 -47.10 89.47
N GLN A 327 51.02 -47.10 88.15
CA GLN A 327 52.16 -46.68 87.33
C GLN A 327 51.79 -45.40 86.58
N PHE A 328 52.57 -44.36 86.82
CA PHE A 328 52.52 -43.11 86.07
C PHE A 328 53.71 -43.03 85.12
N ILE A 329 53.44 -42.73 83.86
CA ILE A 329 54.46 -42.37 82.88
C ILE A 329 54.27 -40.88 82.56
N PHE A 330 55.35 -40.12 82.61
CA PHE A 330 55.31 -38.67 82.42
C PHE A 330 55.78 -38.27 81.03
N ASN A 331 55.19 -37.22 80.47
CA ASN A 331 55.58 -36.68 79.16
C ASN A 331 56.98 -36.04 79.19
N SER A 332 57.38 -35.45 80.33
CA SER A 332 58.65 -34.76 80.49
C SER A 332 59.35 -35.13 81.79
N GLU A 333 60.67 -35.03 81.81
CA GLU A 333 61.48 -35.27 83.01
C GLU A 333 61.21 -34.23 84.10
N ASN A 334 60.85 -33.00 83.70
CA ASN A 334 60.44 -31.93 84.61
C ASN A 334 59.12 -32.26 85.33
N ASP A 335 58.13 -32.83 84.62
CA ASP A 335 56.87 -33.26 85.23
C ASP A 335 57.06 -34.44 86.18
N TYR A 336 58.00 -35.35 85.85
CA TYR A 336 58.42 -36.43 86.73
C TYR A 336 59.09 -35.92 88.01
N ILE A 337 60.05 -34.99 87.92
CA ILE A 337 60.73 -34.41 89.11
C ILE A 337 59.72 -33.70 90.01
N LYS A 338 58.79 -32.92 89.43
CA LYS A 338 57.71 -32.28 90.18
C LYS A 338 56.76 -33.29 90.84
N ALA A 339 56.44 -34.37 90.14
CA ALA A 339 55.61 -35.44 90.70
C ALA A 339 56.32 -36.13 91.86
N LEU A 340 57.62 -36.45 91.73
CA LEU A 340 58.44 -37.05 92.78
C LEU A 340 58.42 -36.17 94.04
N GLU A 341 58.71 -34.88 93.91
CA GLU A 341 58.75 -33.93 95.04
C GLU A 341 57.38 -33.81 95.74
N LYS A 342 56.29 -33.80 94.96
CA LYS A 342 54.92 -33.68 95.50
C LYS A 342 54.45 -34.97 96.17
N ILE A 343 54.82 -36.12 95.62
CA ILE A 343 54.48 -37.43 96.17
C ILE A 343 55.28 -37.70 97.44
N GLU A 344 56.58 -37.36 97.49
CA GLU A 344 57.38 -37.48 98.72
C GLU A 344 56.86 -36.59 99.86
N LYS A 345 56.31 -35.41 99.53
CA LYS A 345 55.70 -34.49 100.51
C LYS A 345 54.30 -34.92 100.95
N HIS A 346 53.60 -35.76 100.19
CA HIS A 346 52.26 -36.25 100.51
C HIS A 346 52.30 -37.69 100.99
N ASN A 347 51.96 -37.94 102.25
CA ASN A 347 52.04 -39.27 102.88
C ASN A 347 50.98 -40.29 102.37
N LYS A 348 50.35 -40.05 101.21
CA LYS A 348 49.25 -40.85 100.64
C LYS A 348 49.74 -42.03 99.79
N PHE A 349 50.93 -41.91 99.20
CA PHE A 349 51.50 -42.92 98.32
C PHE A 349 52.84 -43.41 98.86
N GLU A 350 53.14 -44.68 98.64
CA GLU A 350 54.46 -45.25 98.86
C GLU A 350 55.16 -45.46 97.52
N ILE A 351 56.36 -44.92 97.36
CA ILE A 351 57.14 -45.05 96.11
C ILE A 351 57.83 -46.42 96.13
N ILE A 352 57.39 -47.32 95.26
CA ILE A 352 57.95 -48.67 95.12
C ILE A 352 59.16 -48.66 94.19
N ASN A 353 59.08 -47.89 93.10
CA ASN A 353 60.15 -47.76 92.12
C ASN A 353 60.06 -46.41 91.41
N SER A 354 61.22 -45.80 91.18
CA SER A 354 61.36 -44.56 90.43
C SER A 354 62.47 -44.71 89.40
N ASN A 355 62.13 -44.56 88.13
CA ASN A 355 63.10 -44.53 87.02
C ASN A 355 62.81 -43.29 86.18
N SER A 356 63.81 -42.71 85.49
CA SER A 356 63.69 -41.43 84.77
C SER A 356 62.43 -41.38 83.88
N LYS A 357 61.39 -40.66 84.33
CA LYS A 357 60.03 -40.49 83.73
C LYS A 357 58.95 -41.53 84.08
N GLU A 358 59.22 -42.44 85.00
CA GLU A 358 58.29 -43.47 85.45
C GLU A 358 58.26 -43.54 86.98
N LEU A 359 57.05 -43.53 87.54
CA LEU A 359 56.80 -43.75 88.97
C LEU A 359 55.85 -44.91 89.17
N ILE A 360 56.27 -45.88 90.00
CA ILE A 360 55.42 -46.97 90.47
C ILE A 360 55.14 -46.76 91.95
N LEU A 361 53.86 -46.66 92.28
CA LEU A 361 53.34 -46.27 93.58
C LEU A 361 52.40 -47.34 94.13
N GLU A 362 52.34 -47.46 95.45
CA GLU A 362 51.28 -48.15 96.21
C GLU A 362 50.43 -47.10 96.94
N LEU A 363 49.12 -47.30 97.01
CA LEU A 363 48.27 -46.51 97.91
C LEU A 363 48.51 -47.00 99.34
N LYS A 364 48.85 -46.12 100.28
CA LYS A 364 48.90 -46.49 101.69
C LYS A 364 47.46 -46.69 102.17
N ASN A 365 47.14 -47.89 102.65
CA ASN A 365 45.88 -48.14 103.34
C ASN A 365 45.98 -47.53 104.74
N GLU A 366 45.14 -46.55 105.06
CA GLU A 366 44.78 -46.20 106.44
C GLU A 366 43.73 -47.18 106.98
#